data_AF-A0A087TF22-F1
#
_entry.id   AF-A0A087TF22-F1
#
_cell.length_a   1.000
_cell.length_b   1.000
_cell.length_c   1.000
_cell.angle_alpha   90.00
_cell.angle_beta   90.00
_cell.angle_gamma   90.00
#
_symmetry.space_group_name_H-M   'P 1'
#
loop_
_entity.id
_entity.type
_entity.pdbx_description
1 polymer ?
#
loop_
_entity_poly.entity_id
_entity_poly.type
_entity_poly.pdbx_seq_one_letter_code
_entity_poly.pdbx_strand_id
1 'polypeptide(L)'
;MEDFPLIASIATSAILIFATAAAEEEKRKRIWTTNWVKRRKIHGPHNTQFQELRFEDRVEFRKYLRMLPCDLDFLLNLVSSKIKKQDRIMRSAISPSERLYVTSRLLAGG
;
A
#
# COMPACT_ATOMS: atom_id res chain seq x y z
N MET A 1 13.05 -38.20 -52.19
CA MET A 1 12.12 -38.76 -51.17
C MET A 1 12.85 -38.80 -49.82
N GLU A 2 13.63 -37.76 -49.48
CA GLU A 2 14.59 -37.76 -48.36
C GLU A 2 14.36 -36.60 -47.38
N ASP A 3 13.51 -35.61 -47.72
CA ASP A 3 13.34 -34.37 -46.93
C ASP A 3 12.25 -34.46 -45.85
N PHE A 4 11.42 -35.50 -45.90
CA PHE A 4 10.33 -35.75 -44.97
C PHE A 4 10.77 -35.86 -43.48
N PRO A 5 11.86 -36.59 -43.13
CA PRO A 5 12.32 -36.68 -41.75
C PRO A 5 12.83 -35.35 -41.19
N LEU A 6 13.45 -34.50 -42.03
CA LEU A 6 13.96 -33.20 -41.62
C LEU A 6 12.80 -32.24 -41.29
N ILE A 7 11.78 -32.19 -42.15
CA ILE A 7 10.58 -31.37 -41.95
C ILE A 7 9.83 -31.83 -40.69
N ALA A 8 9.72 -33.14 -40.46
CA ALA A 8 9.11 -33.67 -39.25
C ALA A 8 9.89 -33.29 -37.97
N SER A 9 11.22 -33.30 -38.02
CA SER A 9 12.07 -32.89 -36.88
C SER A 9 11.97 -31.39 -36.58
N ILE A 10 11.83 -30.55 -37.61
CA ILE A 10 11.65 -29.10 -37.44
C ILE A 10 10.25 -28.83 -36.87
N ALA A 11 9.23 -29.54 -37.37
CA ALA A 11 7.86 -29.39 -36.87
C ALA A 11 7.72 -29.80 -35.40
N THR A 12 8.33 -30.92 -34.98
CA THR A 12 8.26 -31.39 -33.59
C THR A 12 8.99 -30.45 -32.63
N SER A 13 10.16 -29.95 -33.01
CA SER A 13 10.90 -28.96 -32.19
C SER A 13 10.13 -27.64 -32.08
N ALA A 14 9.52 -27.14 -33.16
CA ALA A 14 8.69 -25.95 -33.14
C ALA A 14 7.46 -26.11 -32.23
N ILE A 15 6.78 -27.27 -32.29
CA ILE A 15 5.64 -27.59 -31.42
C ILE A 15 6.07 -27.65 -29.94
N LEU A 16 7.25 -28.23 -29.65
CA LEU A 16 7.77 -28.32 -28.28
C LEU A 16 8.09 -26.93 -27.71
N ILE A 17 8.68 -26.04 -28.52
CA ILE A 17 8.97 -24.65 -28.14
C ILE A 17 7.68 -23.87 -27.87
N PHE A 18 6.66 -24.02 -28.73
CA PHE A 18 5.37 -23.36 -28.53
C PHE A 18 4.62 -23.89 -27.30
N ALA A 19 4.67 -25.21 -27.06
CA ALA A 19 4.04 -25.84 -25.90
C ALA A 19 4.70 -25.43 -24.58
N THR A 20 6.03 -25.31 -24.55
CA THR A 20 6.76 -24.85 -23.37
C THR A 20 6.53 -23.36 -23.09
N ALA A 21 6.48 -22.53 -24.12
CA ALA A 21 6.13 -21.11 -23.99
C ALA A 21 4.67 -20.88 -23.55
N ALA A 22 3.74 -21.73 -24.00
CA ALA A 22 2.33 -21.66 -23.61
C ALA A 22 2.05 -22.21 -22.20
N ALA A 23 2.90 -23.09 -21.68
CA ALA A 23 2.77 -23.68 -20.35
C ALA A 23 3.22 -22.75 -19.21
N GLU A 24 3.83 -21.61 -19.54
CA GLU A 24 4.32 -20.65 -18.56
C GLU A 24 3.24 -19.61 -18.22
N GLU A 25 2.09 -20.08 -17.70
CA GLU A 25 1.23 -19.18 -16.92
C GLU A 25 1.96 -18.83 -15.62
N GLU A 26 2.72 -17.74 -15.65
CA GLU A 26 3.40 -17.22 -14.46
C GLU A 26 2.34 -16.93 -13.39
N LYS A 27 2.27 -17.78 -12.36
CA LYS A 27 1.36 -17.60 -11.23
C LYS A 27 1.57 -16.20 -10.68
N ARG A 28 0.53 -15.37 -10.72
CA ARG A 28 0.58 -14.00 -10.20
C ARG A 28 1.10 -14.02 -8.76
N LYS A 29 2.33 -13.54 -8.59
CA LYS A 29 2.97 -13.46 -7.28
C LYS A 29 2.13 -12.56 -6.38
N ARG A 30 1.89 -12.99 -5.14
CA ARG A 30 1.13 -12.23 -4.16
C ARG A 30 1.81 -10.88 -3.93
N ILE A 31 1.11 -9.78 -4.23
CA ILE A 31 1.60 -8.43 -3.98
C ILE A 31 1.39 -8.10 -2.49
N TRP A 32 2.48 -7.94 -1.73
CA TRP A 32 2.42 -7.61 -0.30
C TRP A 32 1.91 -6.19 -0.03
N THR A 33 2.20 -5.24 -0.92
CA THR A 33 1.77 -3.83 -0.78
C THR A 33 1.56 -3.23 -2.16
N THR A 34 0.37 -2.66 -2.37
CA THR A 34 0.00 -2.01 -3.63
C THR A 34 0.80 -0.72 -3.85
N ASN A 35 0.96 -0.31 -5.11
CA ASN A 35 1.76 0.87 -5.45
C ASN A 35 1.20 2.18 -4.87
N TRP A 36 -0.12 2.30 -4.74
CA TRP A 36 -0.73 3.50 -4.14
C TRP A 36 -0.45 3.60 -2.64
N VAL A 37 -0.41 2.49 -1.90
CA VAL A 37 -0.05 2.47 -0.46
C VAL A 37 1.41 2.86 -0.27
N LYS A 38 2.31 2.48 -1.18
CA LYS A 38 3.72 2.90 -1.13
C LYS A 38 3.86 4.43 -1.20
N ARG A 39 2.97 5.11 -1.94
CA ARG A 39 2.96 6.57 -2.07
C ARG A 39 2.22 7.30 -0.95
N ARG A 40 1.81 6.62 0.12
CA ARG A 40 1.08 7.26 1.25
C ARG A 40 1.84 8.43 1.88
N LYS A 41 3.18 8.42 1.85
CA LYS A 41 3.97 9.54 2.40
C LYS A 41 3.75 10.84 1.63
N ILE A 42 3.37 10.74 0.36
CA ILE A 42 3.17 11.90 -0.52
C ILE A 42 1.68 12.20 -0.66
N HIS A 43 0.85 11.19 -0.89
CA HIS A 43 -0.58 11.35 -1.20
C HIS A 43 -1.52 10.87 -0.08
N GLY A 44 -0.98 10.44 1.06
CA GLY A 44 -1.79 9.95 2.16
C GLY A 44 -2.51 11.09 2.87
N PRO A 45 -3.78 10.91 3.28
CA PRO A 45 -4.57 11.96 3.92
C PRO A 45 -3.91 12.60 5.14
N HIS A 46 -3.09 11.85 5.88
CA HIS A 46 -2.36 12.37 7.03
C HIS A 46 -1.30 13.42 6.66
N ASN A 47 -0.68 13.31 5.48
CA ASN A 47 0.36 14.24 5.04
C ASN A 47 -0.18 15.33 4.13
N THR A 48 -1.40 15.17 3.61
CA THR A 48 -2.11 16.17 2.80
C THR A 48 -3.23 16.80 3.63
N GLN A 49 -4.47 16.35 3.42
CA GLN A 49 -5.70 16.91 3.98
C GLN A 49 -5.63 17.19 5.49
N PHE A 50 -5.05 16.29 6.27
CA PHE A 50 -4.93 16.48 7.71
C PHE A 50 -4.00 17.64 8.09
N GLN A 51 -2.86 17.79 7.39
CA GLN A 51 -1.96 18.92 7.63
C GLN A 51 -2.63 20.22 7.20
N GLU A 52 -3.25 20.22 6.02
CA GLU A 52 -4.00 21.37 5.50
C GLU A 52 -5.08 21.82 6.52
N LEU A 53 -5.97 20.92 6.95
CA LEU A 53 -6.98 21.22 7.98
C LEU A 53 -6.37 21.72 9.29
N ARG A 54 -5.24 21.14 9.70
CA ARG A 54 -4.60 21.51 10.97
C ARG A 54 -4.08 22.95 10.96
N PHE A 55 -3.56 23.43 9.83
CA PHE A 55 -2.97 24.76 9.71
C PHE A 55 -3.96 25.81 9.21
N GLU A 56 -4.85 25.44 8.31
CA GLU A 56 -5.75 26.38 7.61
C GLU A 56 -7.13 26.49 8.28
N ASP A 57 -7.72 25.38 8.72
CA ASP A 57 -9.08 25.37 9.29
C ASP A 57 -9.24 24.43 10.49
N ARG A 58 -9.01 24.99 11.68
CA ARG A 58 -9.17 24.29 12.96
C ARG A 58 -10.63 23.93 13.26
N VAL A 59 -11.59 24.65 12.71
CA VAL A 59 -13.02 24.37 12.94
C VAL A 59 -13.39 23.10 12.19
N GLU A 60 -13.01 23.01 10.93
CA GLU A 60 -13.27 21.83 10.11
C GLU A 60 -12.46 20.62 10.59
N PHE A 61 -11.22 20.83 11.05
CA PHE A 61 -10.44 19.81 11.76
C PHE A 61 -11.21 19.23 12.95
N ARG A 62 -11.76 20.10 13.81
CA ARG A 62 -12.54 19.69 14.97
C ARG A 62 -13.82 18.96 14.56
N LYS A 63 -14.51 19.36 13.49
CA LYS A 63 -15.65 18.58 12.99
C LYS A 63 -15.22 17.20 12.50
N TYR A 64 -14.08 17.12 11.80
CA TYR A 64 -13.58 15.89 11.20
C TYR A 64 -13.14 14.84 12.24
N LEU A 65 -12.51 15.28 13.34
CA LEU A 65 -11.92 14.40 14.37
C LEU A 65 -12.63 14.48 15.74
N ARG A 66 -13.62 15.36 15.91
CA ARG A 66 -14.28 15.69 17.19
C ARG A 66 -13.34 16.16 18.30
N MET A 67 -12.13 16.61 17.96
CA MET A 67 -11.12 17.13 18.89
C MET A 67 -10.28 18.23 18.24
N LEU A 68 -9.71 19.13 19.04
CA LEU A 68 -8.81 20.16 18.54
C LEU A 68 -7.43 19.56 18.19
N PRO A 69 -6.63 20.23 17.35
CA PRO A 69 -5.27 19.77 17.05
C PRO A 69 -4.41 19.57 18.31
N CYS A 70 -4.52 20.46 19.29
CA CYS A 70 -3.81 20.37 20.56
C CYS A 70 -4.18 19.12 21.38
N ASP A 71 -5.46 18.75 21.37
CA ASP A 71 -5.94 17.56 22.08
C ASP A 71 -5.38 16.29 21.43
N LEU A 72 -5.35 16.26 20.09
CA LEU A 72 -4.77 15.16 19.34
C LEU A 72 -3.26 15.03 19.62
N ASP A 73 -2.52 16.15 19.69
CA ASP A 73 -1.10 16.14 20.04
C ASP A 73 -0.87 15.65 21.48
N PHE A 74 -1.69 16.10 22.42
CA PHE A 74 -1.65 15.66 23.81
C PHE A 74 -1.87 14.15 23.91
N LEU A 75 -2.91 13.63 23.25
CA LEU A 75 -3.18 12.20 23.18
C LEU A 75 -2.03 11.46 22.51
N LEU A 76 -1.49 11.98 21.41
CA LEU A 76 -0.37 11.39 20.71
C LEU A 76 0.84 11.24 21.64
N ASN A 77 1.18 12.27 22.41
CA ASN A 77 2.29 12.21 23.37
C ASN A 77 2.09 11.10 24.41
N LEU A 78 0.85 10.92 24.88
CA LEU A 78 0.52 9.88 25.86
C LEU A 78 0.57 8.46 25.29
N VAL A 79 0.08 8.27 24.06
CA VAL A 79 -0.08 6.92 23.47
C VAL A 79 1.04 6.52 22.50
N SER A 80 1.87 7.46 22.05
CA SER A 80 2.87 7.24 20.98
C SER A 80 3.77 6.04 21.28
N SER A 81 4.25 5.90 22.52
CA SER A 81 5.09 4.78 22.95
C SER A 81 4.37 3.43 22.83
N LYS A 82 3.07 3.38 23.12
CA LYS A 82 2.23 2.18 23.08
C LYS A 82 1.83 1.79 21.65
N ILE A 83 1.65 2.77 20.77
CA ILE A 83 1.21 2.53 19.39
C ILE A 83 2.37 2.55 18.38
N LYS A 84 3.60 2.87 18.76
CA LYS A 84 4.74 2.81 17.83
C LYS A 84 4.98 1.38 17.37
N LYS A 85 5.13 1.19 16.06
CA LYS A 85 5.56 -0.09 15.47
C LYS A 85 6.95 0.06 14.87
N GLN A 86 7.67 -1.04 14.82
CA GLN A 86 8.96 -1.12 14.16
C GLN A 86 8.78 -1.22 12.65
N ASP A 87 9.70 -0.61 11.91
CA ASP A 87 9.80 -0.77 10.47
C ASP A 87 10.19 -2.22 10.12
N ARG A 88 9.71 -2.70 8.99
CA ARG A 88 10.09 -3.99 8.44
C ARG A 88 10.85 -3.79 7.14
N ILE A 89 11.73 -4.73 6.80
CA ILE A 89 12.46 -4.80 5.52
C ILE A 89 11.56 -4.47 4.31
N MET A 90 10.34 -5.01 4.27
CA MET A 90 9.45 -4.83 3.12
C MET A 90 8.54 -3.59 3.16
N ARG A 91 8.37 -2.94 4.33
CA ARG A 91 7.52 -1.75 4.47
C ARG A 91 7.85 -0.95 5.72
N SER A 92 7.82 0.37 5.59
CA SER A 92 7.81 1.26 6.75
C SER A 92 6.53 1.07 7.56
N ALA A 93 6.66 1.16 8.88
CA ALA A 93 5.57 1.22 9.81
C ALA A 93 4.75 2.50 9.61
N ILE A 94 3.47 2.40 9.96
CA ILE A 94 2.60 3.57 10.04
C ILE A 94 3.01 4.35 11.28
N SER A 95 3.31 5.65 11.12
CA SER A 95 3.72 6.51 12.23
C SER A 95 2.62 6.53 13.32
N PRO A 96 3.00 6.72 14.60
CA PRO A 96 2.02 6.87 15.68
C PRO A 96 0.96 7.94 15.38
N SER A 97 1.39 9.11 14.87
CA SER A 97 0.50 10.23 14.51
C SER A 97 -0.55 9.83 13.50
N GLU A 98 -0.13 9.21 12.39
CA GLU A 98 -1.04 8.81 11.33
C GLU A 98 -1.98 7.70 11.76
N ARG A 99 -1.50 6.79 12.61
CA ARG A 99 -2.36 5.75 13.17
C ARG A 99 -3.42 6.34 14.07
N LEU A 100 -3.03 7.24 14.97
CA LEU A 100 -3.96 7.91 15.87
C LEU A 100 -5.01 8.70 15.08
N TYR A 101 -4.60 9.41 14.03
CA TYR A 101 -5.53 10.13 13.14
C TYR A 101 -6.61 9.20 12.55
N VAL A 102 -6.19 8.09 11.92
CA VAL A 102 -7.12 7.15 11.30
C VAL A 102 -8.07 6.54 12.35
N THR A 103 -7.54 6.20 13.53
CA THR A 103 -8.34 5.69 14.64
C THR A 103 -9.34 6.73 15.16
N SER A 104 -8.90 7.97 15.39
CA SER A 104 -9.79 9.06 15.84
C SER A 104 -10.89 9.34 14.83
N ARG A 105 -10.59 9.32 13.53
CA ARG A 105 -11.61 9.46 12.48
C ARG A 105 -12.64 8.32 12.54
N LEU A 106 -12.20 7.08 12.72
CA LEU A 106 -13.10 5.93 12.88
C LEU A 106 -14.00 6.11 14.12
N LEU A 107 -13.43 6.49 15.27
CA LEU A 107 -14.16 6.70 16.52
C LEU A 107 -15.14 7.89 16.45
N ALA A 108 -14.76 8.94 15.73
CA ALA A 108 -15.59 10.13 15.52
C ALA A 108 -16.76 9.90 14.55
N GLY A 109 -16.75 8.82 13.77
CA GLY A 109 -17.81 8.48 12.82
C GLY A 109 -18.93 7.61 13.39
N GLY A 110 -18.84 7.24 14.68
CA GLY A 110 -19.82 6.38 15.38
C GLY A 110 -21.24 6.94 15.38
#